data_AF-A0A7J9FS56-F1
#
_entry.id   AF-A0A7J9FS56-F1
#
_cell.length_a   1.000
_cell.length_b   1.000
_cell.length_c   1.000
_cell.angle_alpha   90.00
_cell.angle_beta   90.00
_cell.angle_gamma   90.00
#
_symmetry.space_group_name_H-M   'P 1'
#
loop_
_entity.id
_entity.type
_entity.pdbx_description
1 polymer ?
#
loop_
_entity_poly.entity_id
_entity_poly.type
_entity_poly.pdbx_seq_one_letter_code
_entity_poly.pdbx_strand_id
1 'polypeptide(L)' 'CGGEILFIIFSLAVKAYSFGHSSFVSFAKRFSNPSQPLNETINAPVETYRKVRKDLLVQDFNEVQDQLDGIK' A
#
# COMPACT_ATOMS: atom_id res chain seq x y z
N CYS A 1 4.35 -0.17 4.19
CA CYS A 1 3.06 -0.29 4.89
C CYS A 1 1.96 0.30 4.00
N GLY A 2 1.05 -0.50 3.45
CA GLY A 2 0.03 -0.09 2.48
C GLY A 2 -1.39 -0.22 3.03
N GLY A 3 -1.66 0.40 4.18
CA GLY A 3 -2.96 0.37 4.83
C GLY A 3 -3.92 1.40 4.23
N GLU A 4 -5.21 1.08 4.24
CA GLU A 4 -6.28 1.98 3.85
C GLU A 4 -6.91 2.59 5.10
N ILE A 5 -7.10 3.91 5.09
CA ILE A 5 -7.59 4.66 6.26
C ILE A 5 -8.75 5.55 5.82
N LEU A 6 -9.83 5.53 6.61
CA LEU A 6 -10.98 6.42 6.46
C LEU A 6 -11.23 7.16 7.78
N PHE A 7 -11.29 8.48 7.71
CA PHE A 7 -11.77 9.34 8.78
C PHE A 7 -13.12 9.94 8.39
N ILE A 8 -14.11 9.83 9.29
CA ILE A 8 -15.40 10.52 9.20
C ILE A 8 -15.55 11.38 10.45
N ILE A 9 -15.77 12.68 10.26
CA ILE A 9 -15.93 13.65 11.35
C ILE A 9 -17.31 14.28 11.23
N PHE A 10 -18.07 14.24 12.32
CA PHE A 10 -19.35 14.93 12.44
C PHE A 10 -19.17 16.20 13.26
N SER A 11 -19.53 17.35 12.70
CA SER A 11 -19.58 18.59 13.48
C SER A 11 -20.77 18.58 14.43
N LEU A 12 -20.75 19.47 15.43
CA LEU A 12 -21.90 19.71 16.29
C LEU A 12 -23.17 20.14 15.51
N ALA A 13 -22.99 20.75 14.34
CA ALA A 13 -24.07 21.13 13.43
C ALA A 13 -24.50 19.98 12.49
N VAL A 14 -24.13 18.73 12.81
CA VAL A 14 -24.48 17.50 12.06
C VAL A 14 -23.94 17.50 10.63
N LYS A 15 -22.90 18.31 10.35
CA LYS A 15 -22.25 18.29 9.04
C LYS A 15 -21.15 17.24 9.04
N ALA A 16 -21.22 16.32 8.08
CA ALA A 16 -20.22 15.27 7.90
C ALA A 16 -19.06 15.75 7.01
N TYR A 17 -17.85 15.38 7.41
CA TYR A 17 -16.61 15.57 6.66
C TYR A 17 -15.89 14.23 6.56
N SER A 18 -15.33 13.91 5.39
CA SER A 18 -14.65 12.64 5.15
C SER A 18 -13.29 12.85 4.51
N PHE A 19 -12.28 12.10 4.97
CA PHE A 19 -10.97 12.00 4.35
C PHE A 19 -10.57 10.52 4.25
N GLY A 20 -10.07 10.09 3.10
CA GLY A 20 -9.60 8.70 2.95
C GLY A 20 -8.50 8.55 1.91
N HIS A 21 -7.63 7.57 2.14
CA HIS A 21 -6.56 7.14 1.24
C HIS A 21 -6.77 5.65 0.88
N SER A 22 -6.87 5.19 -0.37
CA SER A 22 -6.75 5.85 -1.69
C SER A 22 -8.07 6.39 -2.30
N SER A 23 -9.25 6.01 -1.80
CA SER A 23 -10.56 6.54 -2.25
C SER A 23 -11.70 6.18 -1.28
N PHE A 24 -12.53 7.16 -0.90
CA PHE A 24 -13.71 6.95 -0.05
C PHE A 24 -14.71 5.96 -0.67
N VAL A 25 -14.98 6.08 -1.97
CA VAL A 25 -15.96 5.24 -2.68
C VAL A 25 -15.51 3.77 -2.70
N SER A 26 -14.21 3.54 -2.90
CA SER A 26 -13.63 2.19 -2.86
C SER A 26 -13.73 1.59 -1.46
N PHE A 27 -13.46 2.38 -0.42
CA PHE A 27 -13.62 1.95 0.96
C PHE A 27 -15.07 1.62 1.31
N ALA A 28 -16.01 2.51 1.00
CA ALA A 28 -17.43 2.32 1.28
C ALA A 28 -17.98 1.05 0.61
N LYS A 29 -17.56 0.77 -0.63
CA LYS A 29 -17.95 -0.44 -1.35
C LYS A 29 -17.45 -1.72 -0.67
N ARG A 30 -16.23 -1.73 -0.14
CA ARG A 30 -15.67 -2.86 0.62
C ARG A 30 -16.31 -3.02 2.00
N PHE A 31 -16.55 -1.92 2.69
CA PHE A 31 -17.23 -1.95 3.99
C PHE A 31 -18.63 -2.56 3.85
N SER A 32 -19.37 -2.18 2.80
CA SER A 32 -20.69 -2.73 2.51
C SER A 32 -20.67 -4.14 1.95
N ASN A 33 -19.54 -4.62 1.41
CA ASN A 33 -19.39 -5.96 0.85
C ASN A 33 -18.02 -6.57 1.17
N PRO A 34 -17.81 -7.03 2.42
CA PRO A 34 -16.49 -7.48 2.90
C PRO A 34 -16.00 -8.77 2.26
N SER A 35 -16.88 -9.55 1.62
CA SER A 35 -16.52 -10.77 0.89
C SER A 35 -16.05 -10.49 -0.54
N GLN A 36 -16.14 -9.25 -1.02
CA GLN A 36 -15.72 -8.91 -2.37
C GLN A 36 -14.20 -8.85 -2.47
N PRO A 37 -13.58 -9.64 -3.37
CA PRO A 37 -12.14 -9.60 -3.57
C PRO A 37 -11.71 -8.21 -4.03
N LEU A 38 -10.66 -7.69 -3.39
CA LEU A 38 -10.05 -6.42 -3.73
C LEU A 38 -9.49 -6.52 -5.16
N ASN A 39 -10.07 -5.78 -6.10
CA ASN A 39 -9.44 -5.64 -7.41
C ASN A 39 -8.18 -4.78 -7.21
N GLU A 40 -7.00 -5.41 -7.21
CA GLU A 40 -5.69 -4.85 -6.83
C GLU A 40 -5.22 -3.66 -7.70
N THR A 41 -6.01 -3.25 -8.69
CA THR A 41 -5.68 -2.22 -9.67
C THR A 41 -5.30 -0.87 -9.03
N ILE A 42 -5.86 -0.53 -7.87
CA ILE A 42 -5.54 0.72 -7.14
C ILE A 42 -4.10 0.69 -6.60
N ASN A 43 -3.60 -0.48 -6.21
CA ASN A 43 -2.28 -0.64 -5.62
C ASN A 43 -1.24 -1.11 -6.64
N ALA A 44 -1.63 -1.37 -7.89
CA ALA A 44 -0.73 -1.91 -8.91
C ALA A 44 0.55 -1.08 -9.12
N PRO A 45 0.52 0.26 -9.16
CA PRO A 45 1.76 1.06 -9.25
C PRO A 45 2.62 0.96 -8.00
N VAL A 46 2.00 0.98 -6.82
CA VAL A 46 2.68 0.91 -5.51
C VAL A 46 3.34 -0.45 -5.31
N GLU A 47 2.65 -1.53 -5.64
CA GLU A 47 3.18 -2.90 -5.55
C GLU A 47 4.24 -3.16 -6.61
N THR A 48 4.11 -2.60 -7.82
CA THR A 48 5.17 -2.65 -8.83
C THR A 48 6.43 -1.96 -8.33
N TYR A 49 6.30 -0.76 -7.77
CA TYR A 49 7.42 -0.04 -7.17
C TYR A 49 8.06 -0.82 -6.01
N ARG A 50 7.23 -1.45 -5.16
CA ARG A 50 7.70 -2.29 -4.05
C ARG A 50 8.51 -3.49 -4.55
N LYS A 51 8.07 -4.15 -5.62
CA LYS A 51 8.81 -5.27 -6.24
C LYS A 51 10.16 -4.82 -6.77
N VAL A 52 10.18 -3.76 -7.59
CA VAL A 52 11.42 -3.20 -8.15
C VAL A 52 12.43 -2.83 -7.07
N ARG A 53 11.99 -2.16 -5.99
CA ARG A 53 12.87 -1.83 -4.86
C ARG A 53 13.44 -3.06 -4.16
N LYS A 54 12.64 -4.12 -4.02
CA LYS A 54 13.07 -5.35 -3.37
C LYS A 54 14.12 -6.07 -4.22
N ASP A 55 13.89 -6.14 -5.53
CA ASP A 55 14.81 -6.81 -6.46
C ASP A 55 16.16 -6.11 -6.49
N LEU A 56 16.16 -4.76 -6.47
CA LEU A 56 17.39 -3.96 -6.35
C LEU A 56 18.14 -4.24 -5.04
N LEU A 57 17.42 -4.28 -3.91
CA LEU A 57 18.04 -4.57 -2.61
C LEU A 57 18.67 -5.96 -2.58
N VAL A 58 18.02 -6.95 -3.19
CA VAL A 58 18.56 -8.32 -3.30
C VAL A 58 19.82 -8.33 -4.16
N GLN A 59 19.82 -7.58 -5.26
CA GLN A 59 21.00 -7.45 -6.11
C GLN A 59 22.18 -6.82 -5.35
N ASP A 60 21.96 -5.68 -4.69
CA ASP A 60 22.99 -4.98 -3.91
C ASP A 60 23.56 -5.89 -2.80
N PHE A 61 22.69 -6.65 -2.13
CA PHE A 61 23.11 -7.61 -1.11
C PHE A 61 24.01 -8.71 -1.67
N ASN A 62 23.61 -9.31 -2.79
CA ASN A 62 24.38 -10.38 -3.42
C ASN A 62 25.74 -9.86 -3.90
N GLU A 63 25.80 -8.66 -4.47
CA GLU A 63 27.06 -8.06 -4.91
C GLU A 63 28.04 -7.86 -3.75
N VAL A 64 27.57 -7.36 -2.61
CA VAL A 64 28.41 -7.21 -1.41
C VAL A 64 28.85 -8.57 -0.87
N GLN A 65 27.97 -9.57 -0.89
CA GLN A 65 28.28 -10.92 -0.44
C GLN A 65 29.37 -11.57 -1.31
N ASP A 66 29.25 -11.46 -2.64
CA ASP A 66 30.23 -11.98 -3.60
C ASP A 66 31.60 -11.31 -3.42
N GLN A 67 31.63 -10.00 -3.15
CA GLN A 67 32.88 -9.28 -2.84
C GLN A 67 33.53 -9.81 -1.56
N LEU A 68 32.75 -10.05 -0.51
CA LEU A 68 33.26 -10.59 0.76
C LEU A 68 33.81 -12.01 0.60
N ASP A 69 33.11 -12.86 -0.16
CA ASP A 69 33.53 -14.23 -0.41
C ASP A 69 34.77 -14.30 -1.31
N GLY A 70 34.93 -13.35 -2.24
CA GLY A 70 36.13 -13.24 -3.07
C GLY A 70 37.37 -12.66 -2.36
N ILE A 71 37.21 -12.01 -1.20
CA ILE A 71 38.31 -11.48 -0.36
C ILE A 71 38.88 -12.58 0.57
N LYS A 72 38.18 -13.69 0.72
CA LYS A 72 38.52 -14.79 1.63
C LYS A 72 39.49 -15.79 0.99
#